data_AF-A0A4Y7U6G5-F1
#
_entry.id   AF-A0A4Y7U6G5-F1
#
_cell.length_a   1.000
_cell.length_b   1.000
_cell.length_c   1.000
_cell.angle_alpha   90.00
_cell.angle_beta   90.00
_cell.angle_gamma   90.00
#
_symmetry.space_group_name_H-M   'P 1'
#
loop_
_entity.id
_entity.type
_entity.pdbx_description
1 polymer ?
#
loop_
_entity_poly.entity_id
_entity_poly.type
_entity_poly.pdbx_seq_one_letter_code
_entity_poly.pdbx_strand_id
1 'polypeptide(L)'
;KSQFGKIQTHYYKILLGSVILSVSLFVFPQLYGEGYHAIKMIFGSSGELPLTITLALTLTGILILKPIVTSVTLASGGDGGVFAPSLFIGGFLGLLLSSVLNTFFNTQVIPVNFMIIGMAAVLSASIHAPFTAIFLVCGLTNDYTLFLPILAV
;
A
#
# COMPACT_ATOMS: atom_id res chain seq x y z
N LYS A 1 11.71 -7.85 -12.34
CA LYS A 1 12.05 -7.32 -13.69
C LYS A 1 12.81 -8.32 -14.59
N SER A 2 13.87 -9.00 -14.13
CA SER A 2 14.72 -9.88 -14.98
C SER A 2 13.98 -11.07 -15.65
N GLN A 3 13.03 -11.73 -14.97
CA GLN A 3 12.33 -12.92 -15.49
C GLN A 3 11.31 -12.59 -16.61
N PHE A 4 10.54 -11.50 -16.49
CA PHE A 4 9.59 -11.04 -17.53
C PHE A 4 10.28 -10.39 -18.75
N GLY A 5 11.54 -9.98 -18.60
CA GLY A 5 12.36 -9.51 -19.72
C GLY A 5 12.72 -10.61 -20.73
N LYS A 6 12.70 -11.89 -20.31
CA LYS A 6 13.12 -13.03 -21.15
C LYS A 6 12.08 -13.52 -22.16
N ILE A 7 10.80 -13.16 -21.98
CA ILE A 7 9.76 -13.50 -22.96
C ILE A 7 9.87 -12.48 -24.10
N GLN A 8 10.18 -12.93 -25.33
CA GLN A 8 10.47 -11.99 -26.44
C GLN A 8 9.20 -11.45 -27.13
N THR A 9 8.05 -12.12 -26.98
CA THR A 9 6.81 -11.75 -27.66
C THR A 9 5.88 -10.95 -26.75
N HIS A 10 5.57 -9.71 -27.15
CA HIS A 10 4.74 -8.76 -26.39
C HIS A 10 3.34 -9.31 -26.07
N TYR A 11 2.74 -10.05 -27.01
CA TYR A 11 1.41 -10.63 -26.88
C TYR A 11 1.29 -11.63 -25.71
N TYR A 12 2.26 -12.53 -25.54
CA TYR A 12 2.24 -13.53 -24.46
C TYR A 12 2.46 -12.90 -23.07
N LYS A 13 3.17 -11.77 -22.98
CA LYS A 13 3.32 -11.03 -21.71
C LYS A 13 2.00 -10.44 -21.23
N ILE A 14 1.22 -9.88 -22.16
CA ILE A 14 -0.10 -9.31 -21.85
C ILE A 14 -1.07 -10.42 -21.43
N LEU A 15 -1.05 -11.55 -22.13
CA LEU A 15 -1.94 -12.68 -21.84
C LEU A 15 -1.63 -13.31 -20.47
N LEU A 16 -0.37 -13.58 -20.16
CA LEU A 16 0.01 -14.08 -18.83
C LEU A 16 -0.23 -13.05 -17.73
N GLY A 17 0.09 -11.77 -17.99
CA GLY A 17 -0.17 -10.69 -17.05
C GLY A 17 -1.66 -10.58 -16.70
N SER A 18 -2.53 -10.51 -17.70
CA SER A 18 -3.98 -10.40 -17.51
C SER A 18 -4.60 -11.59 -16.78
N VAL A 19 -4.11 -12.81 -17.02
CA VAL A 19 -4.55 -14.02 -16.27
C VAL A 19 -4.16 -13.91 -14.79
N ILE A 20 -2.89 -13.57 -14.49
CA ILE A 20 -2.42 -13.41 -13.11
C ILE A 20 -3.19 -12.28 -12.40
N LEU A 21 -3.43 -11.17 -13.10
CA LEU A 21 -4.20 -10.04 -12.58
C LEU A 21 -5.65 -10.43 -12.32
N SER A 22 -6.34 -11.10 -13.25
CA SER A 22 -7.72 -11.56 -13.05
C SER A 22 -7.85 -12.50 -11.88
N VAL A 23 -6.97 -13.50 -11.76
CA VAL A 23 -6.99 -14.44 -10.64
C VAL A 23 -6.74 -13.71 -9.31
N SER A 24 -5.77 -12.80 -9.27
CA SER A 24 -5.45 -12.04 -8.05
C SER A 24 -6.58 -11.11 -7.63
N LEU A 25 -7.22 -10.43 -8.59
CA LEU A 25 -8.34 -9.53 -8.34
C LEU A 25 -9.62 -10.29 -7.95
N PHE A 26 -9.82 -11.50 -8.47
CA PHE A 26 -10.94 -12.36 -8.08
C PHE A 26 -10.82 -12.83 -6.62
N VAL A 27 -9.61 -13.18 -6.17
CA VAL A 27 -9.38 -13.63 -4.78
C VAL A 27 -9.39 -12.44 -3.81
N PHE A 28 -8.80 -11.30 -4.19
CA PHE A 28 -8.73 -10.09 -3.37
C PHE A 28 -9.22 -8.87 -4.16
N PRO A 29 -10.54 -8.57 -4.14
CA PRO A 29 -11.09 -7.41 -4.83
C PRO A 29 -10.54 -6.08 -4.30
N GLN A 30 -10.02 -6.06 -3.07
CA GLN A 30 -9.37 -4.91 -2.45
C GLN A 30 -8.09 -4.48 -3.18
N LEU A 31 -7.50 -5.35 -4.02
CA LEU A 31 -6.33 -5.02 -4.83
C LEU A 31 -6.68 -4.16 -6.06
N TYR A 32 -7.97 -4.01 -6.38
CA TYR A 32 -8.44 -3.27 -7.55
C TYR A 32 -8.15 -1.76 -7.47
N GLY A 33 -7.67 -1.19 -8.57
CA GLY A 33 -7.36 0.22 -8.72
C GLY A 33 -6.23 0.71 -7.80
N GLU A 34 -6.24 2.01 -7.49
CA GLU A 34 -5.23 2.67 -6.65
C GLU A 34 -5.37 2.34 -5.16
N GLY A 35 -6.47 1.70 -4.76
CA GLY A 35 -6.71 1.32 -3.37
C GLY A 35 -7.06 2.49 -2.41
N TYR A 36 -7.12 3.74 -2.90
CA TYR A 36 -7.59 4.89 -2.12
C TYR A 36 -8.99 4.70 -1.54
N HIS A 37 -9.86 3.94 -2.21
CA HIS A 37 -11.18 3.62 -1.66
C HIS A 37 -11.08 2.83 -0.36
N ALA A 38 -10.16 1.88 -0.27
CA ALA A 38 -9.99 1.09 0.95
C ALA A 38 -9.39 1.95 2.08
N ILE A 39 -8.44 2.83 1.76
CA ILE A 39 -7.93 3.84 2.70
C ILE A 39 -9.09 4.72 3.20
N LYS A 40 -9.92 5.27 2.32
CA LYS A 40 -11.05 6.14 2.71
C LYS A 40 -12.08 5.41 3.58
N MET A 41 -12.38 4.13 3.30
CA MET A 41 -13.29 3.36 4.16
C MET A 41 -12.75 3.19 5.58
N ILE A 42 -11.43 2.98 5.71
CA ILE A 42 -10.76 2.90 7.00
C ILE A 42 -10.78 4.25 7.72
N PHE A 43 -10.48 5.34 7.01
CA PHE A 43 -10.53 6.69 7.59
C PHE A 43 -11.94 7.12 8.02
N GLY A 44 -12.98 6.67 7.30
CA GLY A 44 -14.39 6.92 7.67
C GLY A 44 -14.89 6.06 8.84
N SER A 45 -14.18 4.97 9.16
CA SER A 45 -14.51 4.08 10.27
C SER A 45 -13.72 4.51 11.50
N SER A 46 -14.23 5.51 12.22
CA SER A 46 -13.63 6.13 13.42
C SER A 46 -13.54 5.21 14.66
N GLY A 47 -13.69 3.90 14.49
CA GLY A 47 -13.60 2.92 15.57
C GLY A 47 -12.20 2.30 15.65
N GLU A 48 -11.75 2.00 16.86
CA GLU A 48 -10.68 1.03 17.07
C GLU A 48 -11.05 -0.25 16.31
N LEU A 49 -10.27 -0.61 15.30
CA LEU A 49 -10.42 -1.88 14.60
C LEU A 49 -9.63 -2.92 15.42
N PRO A 50 -10.28 -3.70 16.32
CA PRO A 50 -9.57 -4.76 17.01
C PRO A 50 -8.98 -5.71 15.97
N LEU A 51 -7.72 -6.12 16.16
CA LEU A 51 -7.08 -7.11 15.30
C LEU A 51 -7.82 -8.44 15.38
N THR A 52 -8.76 -8.63 14.47
CA THR A 52 -9.33 -9.94 14.21
C THR A 52 -8.36 -10.71 13.33
N ILE A 53 -8.22 -12.01 13.56
CA ILE A 53 -7.34 -12.90 12.76
C ILE A 53 -7.62 -12.74 11.26
N THR A 54 -8.90 -12.63 10.87
CA THR A 54 -9.33 -12.36 9.49
C THR A 54 -8.78 -11.04 8.95
N LEU A 55 -8.83 -9.96 9.75
CA LEU A 55 -8.35 -8.65 9.35
C LEU A 55 -6.83 -8.68 9.17
N ALA A 56 -6.08 -9.25 10.13
CA ALA A 56 -4.63 -9.43 10.01
C ALA A 56 -4.23 -10.24 8.76
N LEU A 57 -4.96 -11.32 8.45
CA LEU A 57 -4.70 -12.13 7.26
C LEU A 57 -4.97 -11.34 5.97
N THR A 58 -6.02 -10.53 5.94
CA THR A 58 -6.32 -9.68 4.77
C THR A 58 -5.28 -8.58 4.58
N LEU A 59 -4.85 -7.90 5.65
CA LEU A 59 -3.84 -6.85 5.56
C LEU A 59 -2.50 -7.42 5.09
N THR A 60 -2.06 -8.54 5.68
CA THR A 60 -0.81 -9.20 5.28
C THR A 60 -0.88 -9.72 3.85
N GLY A 61 -2.01 -10.30 3.44
CA GLY A 61 -2.25 -10.70 2.06
C GLY A 61 -2.15 -9.53 1.09
N ILE A 62 -2.77 -8.39 1.41
CA ILE A 62 -2.70 -7.17 0.59
C ILE A 62 -1.27 -6.63 0.50
N LEU A 63 -0.53 -6.60 1.61
CA LEU A 63 0.86 -6.10 1.66
C LEU A 63 1.81 -6.92 0.78
N ILE A 64 1.59 -8.23 0.67
CA ILE A 64 2.42 -9.11 -0.16
C ILE A 64 1.96 -9.11 -1.62
N LEU A 65 0.64 -9.16 -1.85
CA LEU A 65 0.09 -9.29 -3.20
C LEU A 65 0.13 -7.98 -3.99
N LYS A 66 -0.10 -6.82 -3.37
CA LYS A 66 -0.13 -5.55 -4.10
C LYS A 66 1.18 -5.25 -4.84
N PRO A 67 2.39 -5.38 -4.24
CA PRO A 67 3.66 -5.22 -4.97
C PRO A 67 3.82 -6.19 -6.15
N ILE A 68 3.32 -7.41 -6.02
CA ILE A 68 3.41 -8.43 -7.06
C ILE A 68 2.50 -8.06 -8.22
N VAL A 69 1.23 -7.75 -7.93
CA VAL A 69 0.22 -7.34 -8.92
C VAL A 69 0.65 -6.08 -9.67
N THR A 70 1.20 -5.08 -8.97
CA THR A 70 1.66 -3.84 -9.61
C THR A 70 2.90 -4.08 -10.46
N SER A 71 3.83 -4.92 -9.99
CA SER A 71 5.00 -5.33 -10.77
C SER A 71 4.62 -6.10 -12.04
N VAL A 72 3.62 -6.99 -11.95
CA VAL A 72 3.11 -7.75 -13.11
C VAL A 72 2.42 -6.80 -14.09
N THR A 73 1.58 -5.87 -13.61
CA THR A 73 0.89 -4.87 -14.44
C THR A 73 1.90 -4.04 -15.24
N LEU A 74 2.93 -3.53 -14.57
CA LEU A 74 3.98 -2.73 -15.19
C LEU A 74 4.86 -3.55 -16.14
N ALA A 75 5.11 -4.82 -15.82
CA ALA A 75 5.89 -5.73 -16.67
C ALA A 75 5.11 -6.22 -17.91
N SER A 76 3.78 -6.28 -17.84
CA SER A 76 2.91 -6.63 -18.98
C SER A 76 2.67 -5.47 -19.96
N GLY A 77 3.17 -4.27 -19.66
CA GLY A 77 2.98 -3.08 -20.50
C GLY A 77 1.76 -2.25 -20.14
N GLY A 78 1.20 -2.42 -18.94
CA GLY A 78 0.19 -1.50 -18.41
C GLY A 78 0.80 -0.12 -18.14
N ASP A 79 0.04 0.93 -18.43
CA ASP A 79 0.40 2.29 -18.07
C ASP A 79 0.15 2.53 -16.57
N GLY A 80 1.09 3.19 -15.91
CA GLY A 80 1.03 3.43 -14.47
C GLY A 80 2.40 3.66 -13.83
N GLY A 81 2.37 3.90 -12.52
CA GLY A 81 3.57 4.16 -11.72
C GLY A 81 3.58 3.36 -10.41
N VAL A 82 4.69 3.46 -9.69
CA VAL A 82 4.83 2.86 -8.36
C VAL A 82 4.30 3.77 -7.24
N PHE A 83 3.96 5.02 -7.57
CA PHE A 83 3.60 6.06 -6.60
C PHE A 83 2.39 5.69 -5.72
N ALA A 84 1.22 5.53 -6.34
CA ALA A 84 -0.02 5.25 -5.63
C ALA A 84 -0.04 3.84 -4.97
N PRO A 85 0.52 2.78 -5.60
CA PRO A 85 0.76 1.51 -4.91
C PRO A 85 1.59 1.66 -3.63
N SER A 86 2.65 2.47 -3.66
CA SER A 86 3.52 2.67 -2.50
C SER A 86 2.79 3.38 -1.35
N LEU A 87 1.98 4.40 -1.64
CA LEU A 87 1.11 5.03 -0.64
C LEU A 87 0.12 4.03 -0.06
N PHE A 88 -0.52 3.23 -0.91
CA PHE A 88 -1.46 2.22 -0.46
C PHE A 88 -0.80 1.17 0.45
N ILE A 89 0.30 0.57 0.02
CA ILE A 89 1.05 -0.41 0.81
C ILE A 89 1.50 0.21 2.14
N GLY A 90 2.04 1.43 2.12
CA GLY A 90 2.48 2.15 3.31
C GLY A 90 1.37 2.43 4.31
N GLY A 91 0.19 2.87 3.83
CA GLY A 91 -0.97 3.10 4.69
C GLY A 91 -1.44 1.82 5.37
N PHE A 92 -1.55 0.73 4.61
CA PHE A 92 -1.94 -0.57 5.16
C PHE A 92 -0.90 -1.15 6.15
N LEU A 93 0.38 -0.88 5.91
CA LEU A 93 1.47 -1.29 6.81
C LEU A 93 1.41 -0.51 8.14
N GLY A 94 1.17 0.80 8.07
CA GLY A 94 0.96 1.64 9.25
C GLY A 94 -0.29 1.25 10.04
N LEU A 95 -1.37 0.88 9.35
CA LEU A 95 -2.58 0.35 10.00
C LEU A 95 -2.31 -0.97 10.71
N LEU A 96 -1.59 -1.90 10.06
CA LEU A 96 -1.23 -3.17 10.68
C LEU A 96 -0.41 -2.91 11.95
N LEU A 97 0.59 -2.03 11.87
CA LEU A 97 1.46 -1.71 13.00
C LEU A 97 0.67 -1.09 14.18
N SER A 98 -0.16 -0.08 13.93
CA SER A 98 -0.99 0.53 14.98
C SER A 98 -1.98 -0.46 15.59
N SER A 99 -2.58 -1.32 14.78
CA SER A 99 -3.50 -2.35 15.25
C SER A 99 -2.78 -3.38 16.14
N VAL A 100 -1.55 -3.76 15.80
CA VAL A 100 -0.68 -4.64 16.63
C VAL A 100 -0.34 -3.97 17.95
N LEU A 101 0.07 -2.70 17.90
CA LEU A 101 0.41 -1.92 19.09
C LEU A 101 -0.79 -1.77 20.05
N ASN A 102 -1.96 -1.44 19.53
CA ASN A 102 -3.16 -1.30 20.35
C ASN A 102 -3.63 -2.63 20.93
N THR A 103 -3.54 -3.73 20.17
CA THR A 103 -4.04 -5.03 20.63
C THR A 103 -3.11 -5.69 21.65
N PHE A 104 -1.79 -5.66 21.43
CA PHE A 104 -0.84 -6.39 22.26
C PHE A 104 -0.17 -5.54 23.35
N PHE A 105 0.02 -4.24 23.09
CA PHE A 105 0.73 -3.34 24.01
C PHE A 105 -0.20 -2.31 24.67
N ASN A 106 -1.48 -2.28 24.29
CA ASN A 106 -2.51 -1.39 24.84
C ASN A 106 -2.09 0.09 24.87
N THR A 107 -1.33 0.53 23.86
CA THR A 107 -0.71 1.86 23.80
C THR A 107 -1.66 2.97 23.33
N GLN A 108 -2.90 2.62 22.95
CA GLN A 108 -3.94 3.56 22.48
C GLN A 108 -3.43 4.55 21.42
N VAL A 109 -2.58 4.07 20.50
CA VAL A 109 -2.07 4.88 19.40
C VAL A 109 -3.16 5.15 18.37
N ILE A 110 -3.14 6.35 17.79
CA ILE A 110 -4.07 6.77 16.74
C ILE A 110 -3.70 6.07 15.42
N PRO A 111 -4.53 5.17 14.87
CA PRO A 111 -4.17 4.40 13.67
C PRO A 111 -3.88 5.27 12.45
N VAL A 112 -4.63 6.37 12.32
CA VAL A 112 -4.45 7.35 11.22
C VAL A 112 -3.04 7.92 11.17
N ASN A 113 -2.45 8.26 12.32
CA ASN A 113 -1.11 8.82 12.35
C ASN A 113 -0.07 7.82 11.85
N PHE A 114 -0.20 6.55 12.23
CA PHE A 114 0.66 5.48 11.76
C PHE A 114 0.46 5.18 10.27
N MET A 115 -0.77 5.26 9.76
CA MET A 115 -1.03 5.14 8.32
C MET A 115 -0.30 6.23 7.53
N ILE A 116 -0.37 7.49 7.96
CA ILE A 116 0.29 8.62 7.29
C ILE A 116 1.82 8.45 7.34
N ILE A 117 2.38 8.07 8.48
CA ILE A 117 3.82 7.79 8.61
C ILE A 117 4.24 6.63 7.70
N GLY A 118 3.45 5.54 7.67
CA GLY A 118 3.70 4.39 6.80
C GLY A 118 3.63 4.73 5.30
N MET A 119 2.67 5.58 4.90
CA MET A 119 2.57 6.10 3.53
C MET A 119 3.85 6.83 3.11
N ALA A 120 4.34 7.72 3.96
CA ALA A 120 5.56 8.48 3.68
C ALA A 120 6.81 7.59 3.65
N ALA A 121 6.92 6.65 4.58
CA ALA A 121 8.04 5.71 4.68
C ALA A 121 8.19 4.85 3.42
N VAL A 122 7.11 4.18 3.00
CA VAL A 122 7.15 3.29 1.82
C VAL A 122 7.32 4.09 0.54
N LEU A 123 6.71 5.27 0.44
CA LEU A 123 6.91 6.15 -0.70
C LEU A 123 8.37 6.62 -0.79
N SER A 124 8.95 7.12 0.30
CA SER A 124 10.35 7.55 0.39
C SER A 124 11.31 6.45 -0.09
N ALA A 125 11.13 5.23 0.42
CA ALA A 125 11.92 4.07 0.02
C ALA A 125 11.71 3.68 -1.46
N SER A 126 10.50 3.83 -1.98
CA SER A 126 10.14 3.50 -3.36
C SER A 126 10.79 4.44 -4.37
N ILE A 127 10.77 5.75 -4.13
CA ILE A 127 11.22 6.77 -5.10
C ILE A 127 12.62 7.34 -4.78
N HIS A 128 13.25 6.91 -3.69
CA HIS A 128 14.56 7.39 -3.22
C HIS A 128 14.63 8.93 -3.08
N ALA A 129 13.50 9.54 -2.74
CA ALA A 129 13.36 10.98 -2.60
C ALA A 129 12.60 11.28 -1.30
N PRO A 130 13.29 11.30 -0.14
CA PRO A 130 12.65 11.41 1.17
C PRO A 130 11.88 12.71 1.31
N PHE A 131 12.52 13.87 1.13
CA PHE A 131 11.84 15.17 1.26
C PHE A 131 10.62 15.31 0.34
N THR A 132 10.71 14.81 -0.90
CA THR A 132 9.58 14.79 -1.83
C THR A 132 8.41 13.97 -1.29
N ALA A 133 8.68 12.80 -0.72
CA ALA A 133 7.67 11.95 -0.12
C ALA A 133 6.98 12.65 1.07
N ILE A 134 7.74 13.31 1.95
CA ILE A 134 7.19 14.06 3.09
C ILE A 134 6.20 15.12 2.62
N PHE A 135 6.63 16.01 1.71
CA PHE A 135 5.78 17.08 1.21
C PHE A 135 4.56 16.56 0.46
N LEU A 136 4.68 15.45 -0.28
CA LEU A 136 3.54 14.84 -0.96
C LEU A 136 2.53 14.26 0.03
N VAL A 137 2.97 13.53 1.06
CA VAL A 137 2.05 12.94 2.04
C VAL A 137 1.40 14.01 2.92
N CYS A 138 2.14 15.01 3.39
CA CYS A 138 1.57 16.15 4.11
C CYS A 138 0.63 16.97 3.23
N GLY A 139 0.97 17.18 1.95
CA GLY A 139 0.11 17.88 0.99
C GLY A 139 -1.18 17.12 0.67
N LEU A 140 -1.15 15.79 0.61
CA LEU A 140 -2.34 14.94 0.40
C LEU A 140 -3.28 14.95 1.62
N THR A 141 -2.72 15.07 2.82
CA THR A 141 -3.49 15.08 4.08
C THR A 141 -3.92 16.48 4.50
N ASN A 142 -3.32 17.53 3.92
CA ASN A 142 -3.43 18.92 4.35
C ASN A 142 -3.10 19.14 5.84
N ASP A 143 -2.25 18.29 6.40
CA ASP A 143 -1.83 18.35 7.80
C ASP A 143 -0.31 18.18 7.89
N TYR A 144 0.33 19.03 8.70
CA TYR A 144 1.77 19.07 8.92
C TYR A 144 2.14 18.74 10.38
N THR A 145 1.18 18.37 11.22
CA THR A 145 1.42 17.98 12.62
C THR A 145 2.42 16.82 12.75
N LEU A 146 2.39 15.89 11.79
CA LEU A 146 3.27 14.72 11.75
C LEU A 146 4.57 14.96 10.97
N PHE A 147 4.90 16.21 10.61
CA PHE A 147 6.09 16.52 9.81
C PHE A 147 7.39 16.00 10.44
N LEU A 148 7.59 16.24 11.74
CA LEU A 148 8.77 15.76 12.48
C LEU A 148 8.85 14.23 12.55
N PRO A 149 7.77 13.51 12.96
CA PRO A 149 7.75 12.05 12.92
C PRO A 149 8.04 11.45 11.55
N ILE A 150 7.49 12.04 10.48
CA ILE A 150 7.68 11.57 9.11
C ILE A 150 9.14 11.77 8.68
N LEU A 151 9.79 12.87 9.10
CA LEU A 151 11.18 13.15 8.77
C LEU A 151 12.17 12.13 9.38
N ALA A 152 11.79 11.45 10.45
CA ALA A 152 12.61 10.43 11.08
C ALA A 152 12.63 9.09 10.32
N VAL A 153 11.77 8.90 9.32
CA VAL A 153 11.57 7.64 8.59
C VAL A 153 12.01 7.77 7.13
#